data_AF-A0A9D6I816-F1
#
_entry.id   AF-A0A9D6I816-F1
#
_cell.length_a   1.000
_cell.length_b   1.000
_cell.length_c   1.000
_cell.angle_alpha   90.00
_cell.angle_beta   90.00
_cell.angle_gamma   90.00
#
_symmetry.space_group_name_H-M   'P 1'
#
loop_
_entity.id
_entity.type
_entity.pdbx_description
1 polymer ?
#
loop_
_entity_poly.entity_id
_entity_poly.type
_entity_poly.pdbx_seq_one_letter_code
_entity_poly.pdbx_strand_id
1 'polypeptide(L)' 'EAERLMAEGVIEGGMLPKVESSLRALAGGTVKAHIIDGRLPHALLLEIFTKAGIGTEIVL' A
#
# COMPACT_ATOMS: atom_id res chain seq x y z
N GLU A 1 8.33 8.51 -2.87
CA GLU A 1 7.30 9.21 -2.08
C GLU A 1 7.07 8.58 -0.70
N ALA A 2 6.80 7.28 -0.61
CA ALA A 2 6.57 6.61 0.67
C ALA A 2 7.68 6.86 1.71
N GLU A 3 8.95 6.74 1.34
CA GLU A 3 10.09 6.99 2.24
C GLU A 3 10.14 8.44 2.75
N ARG A 4 9.79 9.42 1.91
CA ARG A 4 9.71 10.84 2.28
C ARG A 4 8.61 11.04 3.32
N LEU A 5 7.43 10.49 3.09
CA LEU A 5 6.29 10.58 4.01
C LEU A 5 6.56 9.85 5.34
N MET A 6 7.37 8.78 5.33
CA MET A 6 7.88 8.15 6.55
C MET A 6 8.85 9.06 7.31
N ALA A 7 9.80 9.69 6.60
CA ALA A 7 10.77 10.61 7.21
C ALA A 7 10.11 11.88 7.78
N GLU A 8 9.04 12.36 7.15
CA GLU A 8 8.24 13.50 7.61
C GLU A 8 7.26 13.17 8.75
N GLY A 9 7.16 11.90 9.16
CA GLY A 9 6.25 11.46 10.23
C GLY A 9 4.77 11.40 9.82
N VAL A 10 4.44 11.56 8.53
CA VAL A 10 3.07 11.42 8.02
C VAL A 10 2.62 9.96 8.08
N ILE A 11 3.53 9.04 7.77
CA ILE A 11 3.32 7.59 7.91
C ILE A 11 3.91 7.15 9.24
N GLU A 12 3.05 6.98 10.24
CA GLU A 12 3.45 6.66 11.60
C GLU A 12 2.62 5.51 12.22
N GLY A 13 2.94 5.15 13.46
CA GLY A 13 2.24 4.12 14.23
C GLY A 13 2.19 2.77 13.52
N GLY A 14 1.00 2.15 13.50
CA GLY A 14 0.80 0.85 12.86
C GLY A 14 0.88 0.86 11.33
N MET A 15 0.92 2.04 10.68
CA MET A 15 1.07 2.15 9.24
C MET A 15 2.52 2.05 8.79
N LEU A 16 3.46 2.53 9.60
CA LEU A 16 4.90 2.43 9.33
C LEU A 16 5.36 1.00 9.01
N PRO A 17 5.09 -0.03 9.84
CA PRO A 17 5.52 -1.40 9.53
C PRO A 17 4.77 -2.00 8.32
N LYS A 18 3.58 -1.49 7.96
CA LYS A 18 2.85 -1.95 6.77
C LYS A 18 3.54 -1.47 5.50
N VAL A 19 3.89 -0.19 5.45
CA VAL A 19 4.57 0.42 4.32
C VAL A 19 5.99 -0.16 4.16
N GLU A 20 6.73 -0.34 5.26
CA GLU A 20 8.04 -1.01 5.21
C GLU A 20 7.96 -2.42 4.65
N SER A 21 6.95 -3.21 5.06
CA SER A 21 6.75 -4.56 4.54
C SER A 21 6.46 -4.55 3.04
N SER A 22 5.61 -3.63 2.58
CA SER A 22 5.34 -3.43 1.15
C SER A 22 6.60 -3.07 0.36
N LEU A 23 7.42 -2.14 0.85
CA LEU A 23 8.67 -1.76 0.20
C LEU A 23 9.67 -2.92 0.12
N ARG A 24 9.78 -3.73 1.19
CA ARG A 24 10.61 -4.95 1.18
C ARG A 24 10.11 -5.97 0.16
N ALA A 25 8.80 -6.19 0.07
CA ALA A 25 8.22 -7.12 -0.89
C ALA A 25 8.47 -6.68 -2.35
N LEU A 26 8.36 -5.38 -2.62
CA LEU A 26 8.68 -4.80 -3.92
C LEU A 26 10.17 -4.96 -4.25
N ALA A 27 11.07 -4.66 -3.30
CA ALA A 27 12.51 -4.88 -3.47
C ALA A 27 12.86 -6.36 -3.71
N GLY A 28 12.03 -7.28 -3.20
CA GLY A 28 12.10 -8.73 -3.46
C GLY A 28 11.55 -9.19 -4.81
N GLY A 29 11.10 -8.28 -5.68
CA GLY A 29 10.61 -8.58 -7.03
C GLY A 29 9.09 -8.63 -7.18
N THR A 30 8.33 -8.25 -6.15
CA THR A 30 6.88 -8.04 -6.31
C THR A 30 6.64 -6.84 -7.22
N VAL A 31 5.74 -6.97 -8.20
CA VAL A 31 5.49 -5.92 -9.20
C VAL A 31 4.79 -4.70 -8.59
N LYS A 32 3.83 -4.93 -7.69
CA LYS A 32 3.00 -3.90 -7.05
C LYS A 32 2.57 -4.34 -5.65
N ALA A 33 2.40 -3.38 -4.74
CA ALA A 33 1.82 -3.60 -3.44
C ALA A 33 0.60 -2.69 -3.24
N HIS A 34 -0.47 -3.22 -2.66
CA HIS A 34 -1.72 -2.49 -2.46
C HIS A 34 -2.10 -2.51 -0.98
N ILE A 35 -2.42 -1.34 -0.42
CA ILE A 35 -2.96 -1.19 0.94
C ILE A 35 -4.42 -0.73 0.81
N ILE A 36 -5.36 -1.56 1.25
CA ILE A 36 -6.81 -1.34 1.09
C ILE A 36 -7.55 -1.40 2.44
N ASP A 37 -8.72 -0.76 2.52
CA ASP A 37 -9.62 -0.88 3.67
C ASP A 37 -10.46 -2.17 3.57
N GLY A 38 -10.07 -3.19 4.34
CA GLY A 38 -10.77 -4.48 4.36
C GLY A 38 -12.18 -4.47 4.95
N ARG A 39 -12.64 -3.35 5.54
CA ARG A 39 -14.03 -3.22 6.05
C ARG A 39 -15.04 -2.99 4.93
N LEU A 40 -14.58 -2.52 3.76
CA LEU A 40 -15.44 -2.30 2.61
C LEU A 40 -15.85 -3.66 2.02
N PRO A 41 -17.17 -3.95 1.85
CA PRO A 41 -17.61 -5.14 1.16
C PRO A 41 -16.97 -5.23 -0.22
N HIS A 42 -16.42 -6.40 -0.54
CA HIS A 42 -15.76 -6.66 -1.82
C HIS A 42 -14.49 -5.83 -2.10
N ALA A 43 -13.83 -5.27 -1.07
CA ALA A 43 -12.62 -4.45 -1.21
C ALA A 43 -11.58 -5.05 -2.17
N LEU A 44 -11.30 -6.35 -2.07
CA LEU A 44 -10.36 -7.05 -2.96
C LEU A 44 -10.82 -7.04 -4.43
N LEU A 45 -12.11 -7.28 -4.68
CA LEU A 45 -12.64 -7.27 -6.04
C LEU A 45 -12.62 -5.87 -6.63
N LEU A 46 -12.99 -4.86 -5.84
CA LEU A 46 -12.98 -3.47 -6.26
C LEU A 46 -11.56 -2.99 -6.59
N GLU A 47 -10.56 -3.39 -5.80
CA GLU A 47 -9.16 -3.05 -6.06
C GLU A 47 -8.64 -3.71 -7.36
N ILE A 48 -8.96 -4.98 -7.59
CA ILE A 48 -8.40 -5.74 -8.72
C ILE A 48 -9.15 -5.46 -10.03
N PHE A 49 -10.47 -5.34 -9.99
CA PHE A 49 -11.32 -5.30 -11.17
C PHE A 49 -11.73 -3.89 -11.60
N THR A 50 -11.20 -2.84 -10.97
CA THR A 50 -11.40 -1.46 -11.40
C THR A 50 -10.07 -0.79 -11.73
N LYS A 51 -10.06 0.07 -12.76
CA LYS A 51 -8.85 0.83 -13.11
C LYS A 51 -8.45 1.85 -12.06
N ALA A 52 -9.43 2.37 -11.31
CA ALA A 52 -9.20 3.39 -10.31
C ALA A 52 -8.64 2.81 -9.01
N GLY A 53 -8.97 1.56 -8.67
CA GLY A 53 -8.72 1.01 -7.35
C GLY A 53 -9.54 1.71 -6.26
N ILE A 54 -9.42 1.23 -5.02
CA ILE A 54 -10.05 1.78 -3.82
C ILE A 54 -9.06 2.04 -2.68
N GLY A 55 -7.77 1.72 -2.85
CA GLY A 55 -6.74 1.93 -1.85
C GLY A 55 -5.50 2.66 -2.36
N THR A 56 -4.37 2.40 -1.71
CA THR A 56 -3.07 2.95 -2.06
C THR A 56 -2.24 1.90 -2.79
N GLU A 57 -1.86 2.19 -4.03
CA GLU A 57 -0.91 1.41 -4.81
C GLU A 57 0.52 1.96 -4.58
N ILE A 58 1.46 1.06 -4.30
CA ILE A 58 2.90 1.34 -4.16
C ILE A 58 3.65 0.58 -5.25
N VAL A 59 4.50 1.31 -5.98
CA VAL A 59 5.38 0.81 -7.04
C VAL A 59 6.79 1.38 -6.85
N LEU A 60 7.83 0.66 -7.32
CA LEU A 60 9.23 1.12 -7.32
C LEU A 60 9.58 1.92 -8.57
#